data_AF-A0A7V0Y452-F1
#
_entry.id   AF-A0A7V0Y452-F1
#
_cell.length_a   1.000
_cell.length_b   1.000
_cell.length_c   1.000
_cell.angle_alpha   90.00
_cell.angle_beta   90.00
_cell.angle_gamma   90.00
#
_symmetry.space_group_name_H-M   'P 1'
#
loop_
_entity.id
_entity.type
_entity.pdbx_description
1 polymer ?
#
loop_
_entity_poly.entity_id
_entity_poly.type
_entity_poly.pdbx_seq_one_letter_code
_entity_poly.pdbx_strand_id
1 'polypeptide(L)'
;MATTKVTITLDDDQLEEIREMVSRGSAQSVSAFVKHAVGAALHDAAGWREMLESALLETGGPLTRKERKWADALLSPKRKGSRSRRRTAA
;
A
#
# COMPACT_ATOMS: atom_id res chain seq x y z
N MET A 1 23.25 0.16 11.60
CA MET A 1 21.91 -0.33 11.20
C MET A 1 21.94 -1.84 11.09
N ALA A 2 20.97 -2.54 11.65
CA ALA A 2 20.78 -3.96 11.39
C ALA A 2 20.05 -4.12 10.05
N THR A 3 20.50 -5.04 9.20
CA THR A 3 19.81 -5.43 7.98
C THR A 3 19.12 -6.77 8.19
N THR A 4 17.91 -6.91 7.65
CA THR A 4 17.13 -8.15 7.73
C THR A 4 16.92 -8.69 6.33
N LYS A 5 17.15 -9.99 6.14
CA LYS A 5 16.90 -10.65 4.85
C LYS A 5 15.41 -10.95 4.73
N VAL A 6 14.84 -10.61 3.57
CA VAL A 6 13.44 -10.88 3.25
C VAL A 6 13.41 -11.75 2.01
N THR A 7 12.58 -12.79 2.05
CA THR A 7 12.25 -13.62 0.87
C THR A 7 10.92 -13.13 0.33
N ILE A 8 10.84 -12.87 -0.98
CA ILE A 8 9.63 -12.42 -1.67
C ILE A 8 9.39 -13.32 -2.88
N THR A 9 8.14 -13.40 -3.31
CA THR A 9 7.75 -13.98 -4.60
C THR A 9 7.46 -12.84 -5.56
N LEU A 10 8.00 -12.92 -6.77
CA LEU A 10 7.74 -11.99 -7.86
C LEU A 10 7.28 -12.83 -9.05
N ASP A 11 6.56 -12.21 -9.97
CA ASP A 11 6.20 -12.85 -11.23
C ASP A 11 7.47 -13.06 -12.08
N ASP A 12 7.49 -14.13 -12.88
CA ASP A 12 8.70 -14.52 -13.63
C ASP A 12 9.10 -13.47 -14.68
N ASP A 13 8.11 -12.81 -15.30
CA ASP A 13 8.31 -11.70 -16.24
C ASP A 13 9.00 -10.50 -15.58
N GLN A 14 8.63 -10.17 -14.34
CA GLN A 14 9.27 -9.12 -13.56
C GLN A 14 10.73 -9.48 -13.27
N LEU A 15 11.02 -10.75 -12.93
CA LEU A 15 12.39 -11.18 -12.68
C LEU A 15 13.25 -11.13 -13.96
N GLU A 16 12.68 -11.49 -15.11
CA GLU A 16 13.36 -11.37 -16.40
C GLU A 16 13.70 -9.92 -16.73
N GLU A 17 12.75 -9.00 -16.60
CA GLU A 17 12.98 -7.57 -16.86
C GLU A 17 14.07 -6.98 -15.95
N ILE A 18 14.07 -7.37 -14.66
CA ILE A 18 15.11 -6.94 -13.72
C ILE A 18 16.49 -7.45 -14.15
N ARG A 19 16.58 -8.70 -14.61
CA ARG A 19 17.84 -9.27 -15.10
C ARG A 19 18.31 -8.57 -16.37
N GLU A 20 17.41 -8.21 -17.28
CA GLU A 20 17.76 -7.44 -18.46
C GLU A 20 18.33 -6.07 -18.08
N MET A 21 17.70 -5.34 -17.16
CA MET A 21 18.22 -4.04 -16.68
C MET A 21 19.61 -4.17 -16.06
N VAL A 22 19.86 -5.24 -15.30
CA VAL A 22 21.20 -5.52 -14.75
C VAL A 22 22.19 -5.81 -15.87
N SER A 23 21.81 -6.61 -16.88
CA SER A 23 22.66 -6.94 -18.01
C SER A 23 23.05 -5.71 -18.85
N ARG A 24 22.13 -4.73 -18.94
CA ARG A 24 22.33 -3.44 -19.61
C ARG A 24 23.14 -2.45 -18.74
N GLY A 25 23.51 -2.83 -17.52
CA GLY A 25 24.27 -1.98 -16.59
C GLY A 25 23.43 -0.92 -15.87
N SER A 26 22.10 -0.93 -16.01
CA SER A 26 21.21 0.05 -15.35
C SER A 26 21.08 -0.19 -13.84
N ALA A 27 21.41 -1.40 -13.36
CA ALA A 27 21.49 -1.72 -11.94
C ALA A 27 22.68 -2.65 -11.65
N GLN A 28 23.33 -2.46 -10.50
CA GLN A 28 24.53 -3.23 -10.12
C GLN A 28 24.24 -4.73 -9.85
N SER A 29 23.01 -5.07 -9.46
CA SER A 29 22.52 -6.43 -9.26
C SER A 29 21.00 -6.43 -9.07
N VAL A 30 20.38 -7.61 -9.13
CA VAL A 30 18.94 -7.78 -8.78
C VAL A 30 18.65 -7.25 -7.37
N SER A 31 19.51 -7.56 -6.39
CA SER A 31 19.33 -7.07 -5.01
C SER A 31 19.46 -5.55 -4.91
N ALA A 32 20.35 -4.94 -5.69
CA ALA A 32 20.51 -3.49 -5.73
C ALA A 32 19.28 -2.82 -6.35
N PHE A 33 18.73 -3.39 -7.44
CA PHE A 33 17.49 -2.93 -8.04
C PHE A 33 16.34 -2.96 -7.02
N VAL A 34 16.12 -4.10 -6.34
CA VAL A 34 15.03 -4.24 -5.36
C VAL A 34 15.20 -3.25 -4.19
N LYS A 35 16.42 -3.07 -3.68
CA LYS A 35 16.68 -2.07 -2.62
C LYS A 35 16.35 -0.64 -3.08
N HIS A 36 16.71 -0.29 -4.31
CA HIS A 36 16.40 1.02 -4.87
C HIS A 36 14.88 1.22 -5.03
N ALA A 37 14.18 0.23 -5.59
CA ALA A 37 12.72 0.27 -5.75
C ALA A 37 11.99 0.42 -4.41
N VAL A 38 12.40 -0.34 -3.38
CA VAL A 38 11.86 -0.19 -2.01
C VAL A 38 12.11 1.20 -1.46
N GLY A 39 13.33 1.74 -1.64
CA GLY A 39 13.65 3.10 -1.22
C GLY A 39 12.79 4.15 -1.91
N ALA A 40 12.62 4.05 -3.23
CA ALA A 40 11.77 4.94 -4.02
C ALA A 40 10.31 4.88 -3.57
N ALA A 41 9.75 3.68 -3.38
CA ALA A 41 8.37 3.51 -2.93
C ALA A 41 8.14 4.09 -1.52
N LEU A 42 9.09 3.91 -0.60
CA LEU A 42 9.01 4.50 0.73
C LEU A 42 9.10 6.03 0.70
N HIS A 43 9.96 6.59 -0.15
CA HIS A 43 10.10 8.03 -0.30
C HIS A 43 8.85 8.66 -0.91
N ASP A 44 8.30 8.05 -1.97
CA ASP A 44 7.06 8.51 -2.62
C ASP A 44 5.87 8.45 -1.66
N ALA A 45 5.72 7.35 -0.90
CA ALA A 45 4.66 7.24 0.10
C ALA A 45 4.77 8.31 1.21
N ALA A 46 6.00 8.69 1.59
CA ALA A 46 6.24 9.76 2.55
C ALA A 46 5.91 11.14 1.95
N GLY A 47 6.38 11.42 0.73
CA GLY A 47 6.11 12.68 0.03
C GLY A 47 4.63 12.88 -0.26
N TRP A 48 3.92 11.82 -0.67
CA TRP A 48 2.48 11.87 -0.89
C TRP A 48 1.70 12.15 0.40
N ARG A 49 2.14 11.56 1.52
CA ARG A 49 1.54 11.83 2.84
C ARG A 49 1.76 13.29 3.27
N GLU A 50 2.96 13.82 3.10
CA GLU A 50 3.27 15.21 3.41
C GLU A 50 2.44 16.18 2.56
N MET A 51 2.41 15.97 1.25
CA MET A 51 1.60 16.76 0.32
C MET A 51 0.11 16.72 0.69
N LEU A 52 -0.41 15.53 1.03
CA LEU A 52 -1.81 15.38 1.46
C LEU A 52 -2.07 16.11 2.78
N GLU A 53 -1.15 16.05 3.74
CA GLU A 53 -1.28 16.74 5.02
C GLU A 53 -1.30 18.27 4.82
N SER A 54 -0.40 18.81 4.00
CA SER A 54 -0.39 20.23 3.64
C SER A 54 -1.69 20.65 2.95
N ALA A 55 -2.13 19.90 1.94
CA ALA A 55 -3.38 20.22 1.22
C ALA A 55 -4.60 20.15 2.15
N LEU A 56 -4.65 19.20 3.08
CA LEU A 56 -5.70 19.12 4.08
C LEU A 56 -5.66 20.35 5.00
N LEU A 57 -4.50 20.73 5.53
CA LEU A 57 -4.36 21.93 6.37
C LEU A 57 -4.87 23.20 5.68
N GLU A 58 -4.57 23.37 4.39
CA GLU A 58 -5.05 24.51 3.59
C GLU A 58 -6.57 24.49 3.34
N THR A 59 -7.19 23.31 3.32
CA THR A 59 -8.59 23.14 2.93
C THR A 59 -9.55 22.86 4.09
N GLY A 60 -9.08 22.91 5.34
CA GLY A 60 -9.94 22.76 6.53
C GLY A 60 -9.39 21.83 7.62
N GLY A 61 -8.20 21.26 7.41
CA GLY A 61 -7.52 20.36 8.33
C GLY A 61 -7.99 18.90 8.25
N PRO A 62 -7.46 18.03 9.12
CA PRO A 62 -7.86 16.63 9.16
C PRO A 62 -9.32 16.46 9.58
N LEU A 63 -9.99 15.44 9.02
CA LEU A 63 -11.38 15.08 9.31
C LEU A 63 -11.67 15.05 10.83
N THR A 64 -12.65 15.84 11.25
CA THR A 64 -13.14 15.80 12.63
C THR A 64 -13.84 14.47 12.91
N ARG A 65 -13.99 14.14 14.20
CA ARG A 65 -14.72 12.92 14.61
C ARG A 65 -16.16 12.88 14.10
N LYS A 66 -16.80 14.04 13.96
CA LYS A 66 -18.19 14.15 13.48
C LYS A 66 -18.27 13.86 11.98
N GLU A 67 -17.39 14.46 11.19
CA GLU A 67 -17.33 14.25 9.74
C GLU A 67 -16.93 12.82 9.41
N ARG A 68 -15.97 12.25 10.13
CA ARG A 68 -15.61 10.83 9.99
C ARG A 68 -16.81 9.93 10.25
N LYS A 69 -17.55 10.15 11.34
CA LYS A 69 -18.75 9.36 11.66
C LYS A 69 -19.84 9.49 10.59
N TRP A 70 -20.02 10.68 10.03
CA TRP A 70 -20.96 10.90 8.92
C TRP A 70 -20.51 10.19 7.64
N ALA A 71 -19.22 10.30 7.28
CA ALA A 71 -18.65 9.65 6.11
C ALA A 71 -18.70 8.13 6.23
N ASP A 72 -18.36 7.57 7.38
CA ASP A 72 -18.45 6.14 7.65
C ASP A 72 -19.90 5.64 7.51
N ALA A 73 -20.89 6.42 7.95
CA ALA A 73 -22.30 6.05 7.80
C ALA A 73 -22.78 6.07 6.33
N LEU A 74 -22.22 6.95 5.51
CA LEU A 74 -22.61 7.13 4.10
C LEU A 74 -21.87 6.19 3.15
N LEU A 75 -20.57 6.02 3.36
CA LEU A 75 -19.65 5.35 2.43
C LEU A 75 -19.40 3.88 2.79
N SER A 76 -19.69 3.44 4.02
CA SER A 76 -19.49 2.04 4.38
C SER A 76 -20.41 1.13 3.57
N PRO A 77 -19.90 0.07 2.94
CA PRO A 77 -20.76 -0.91 2.28
C PRO A 77 -21.71 -1.50 3.32
N LYS A 78 -23.02 -1.50 3.02
CA LYS A 78 -24.04 -2.08 3.89
C LYS A 78 -23.62 -3.49 4.25
N ARG A 79 -23.31 -3.73 5.53
CA ARG A 79 -23.02 -5.07 6.07
C ARG A 79 -24.19 -5.97 5.67
N LYS A 80 -23.96 -6.86 4.70
CA LYS A 80 -24.93 -7.86 4.26
C LYS A 80 -25.25 -8.68 5.51
N GLY A 81 -26.44 -8.49 6.06
CA GLY A 81 -26.84 -9.08 7.33
C GLY A 81 -26.47 -10.57 7.36
N SER A 82 -25.75 -10.96 8.40
CA SER A 82 -25.53 -12.37 8.72
C SER A 82 -26.91 -13.03 8.79
N ARG A 83 -27.29 -13.72 7.72
CA ARG A 83 -28.39 -14.68 7.76
C ARG A 83 -27.91 -15.80 8.67
N SER A 84 -28.22 -15.67 9.95
CA SER A 84 -28.17 -16.77 10.90
C SER A 84 -29.00 -17.91 10.31
N ARG A 85 -28.31 -18.90 9.71
CA ARG A 85 -28.91 -20.16 9.30
C ARG A 85 -29.26 -20.91 10.58
N ARG A 86 -30.45 -20.64 11.11
CA ARG A 86 -31.09 -21.50 12.09
C ARG A 86 -31.46 -22.79 11.36
N ARG A 87 -30.53 -23.74 11.31
CA ARG A 87 -30.81 -25.13 10.93
C ARG A 87 -31.58 -25.75 12.09
N THR A 88 -32.89 -25.81 11.99
CA THR A 88 -33.72 -26.72 12.79
C THR A 88 -33.57 -28.09 12.16
N ALA A 89 -33.05 -29.06 12.92
CA ALA A 89 -33.09 -30.47 12.58
C ALA A 89 -34.24 -31.10 13.37
N ALA A 90 -35.17 -31.74 12.66
CA ALA A 90 -36.14 -32.71 13.16
C ALA A 90 -36.42 -33.67 12.01
#